data_AF-A0A2D0HCX1-F1
#
_entry.id   AF-A0A2D0HCX1-F1
#
_cell.length_a   1.000
_cell.length_b   1.000
_cell.length_c   1.000
_cell.angle_alpha   90.00
_cell.angle_beta   90.00
_cell.angle_gamma   90.00
#
_symmetry.space_group_name_H-M   'P 1'
#
loop_
_entity.id
_entity.type
_entity.pdbx_description
1 polymer ?
#
loop_
_entity_poly.entity_id
_entity_poly.type
_entity_poly.pdbx_seq_one_letter_code
_entity_poly.pdbx_strand_id
1 'polypeptide(L)'
;MHTETERIFGSLQVLVEPYLTVRLPGHEDGGTIVPFVWDVSEQGEFNIINLCLANGWLQFTDVDIIIKSWQELEYLEFFPKINLSLLEKNIRNNKLAALFQFLQTNLQELESFRFKKVYYPTSSFVIGRTEEGNWICICPTVYTETGIPQELISRSSLSRSTSSQLYGQNTLNFISQIEAITS
;
A
#
# COMPACT_ATOMS: atom_id res chain seq x y z
N MET A 1 -17.60 -6.40 6.35
CA MET A 1 -17.13 -5.05 6.76
C MET A 1 -17.98 -4.49 7.89
N HIS A 2 -17.33 -3.98 8.94
CA HIS A 2 -17.96 -3.48 10.16
C HIS A 2 -18.05 -1.93 10.15
N THR A 3 -19.04 -1.38 10.85
CA THR A 3 -19.48 0.02 10.73
C THR A 3 -18.38 1.05 11.03
N GLU A 4 -17.48 0.78 11.99
CA GLU A 4 -16.43 1.72 12.36
C GLU A 4 -15.29 1.71 11.32
N THR A 5 -14.88 0.53 10.85
CA THR A 5 -13.91 0.39 9.77
C THR A 5 -14.39 1.10 8.50
N GLU A 6 -15.67 0.98 8.14
CA GLU A 6 -16.28 1.70 7.01
C GLU A 6 -16.23 3.22 7.20
N ARG A 7 -16.55 3.72 8.41
CA ARG A 7 -16.49 5.14 8.75
C ARG A 7 -15.08 5.70 8.62
N ILE A 8 -14.09 5.00 9.16
CA ILE A 8 -12.67 5.38 9.10
C ILE A 8 -12.22 5.38 7.64
N PHE A 9 -12.51 4.31 6.89
CA PHE A 9 -12.13 4.19 5.49
C PHE A 9 -12.76 5.27 4.60
N GLY A 10 -14.06 5.54 4.74
CA GLY A 10 -14.72 6.62 4.00
C GLY A 10 -14.14 7.99 4.33
N SER A 11 -13.79 8.25 5.60
CA SER A 11 -13.12 9.49 6.00
C SER A 11 -11.73 9.62 5.36
N LEU A 12 -10.98 8.52 5.27
CA LEU A 12 -9.68 8.49 4.60
C LEU A 12 -9.80 8.81 3.12
N GLN A 13 -10.79 8.24 2.43
CA GLN A 13 -11.04 8.51 1.00
C GLN A 13 -11.27 10.01 0.75
N VAL A 14 -12.02 10.69 1.61
CA VAL A 14 -12.26 12.14 1.52
C VAL A 14 -10.99 12.94 1.82
N LEU A 15 -10.18 12.51 2.80
CA LEU A 15 -8.93 13.19 3.15
C LEU A 15 -7.88 13.11 2.03
N VAL A 16 -7.87 12.02 1.25
CA VAL A 16 -6.90 11.80 0.17
C VAL A 16 -7.33 12.34 -1.19
N GLU A 17 -8.63 12.59 -1.42
CA GLU A 17 -9.19 13.15 -2.65
C GLU A 17 -8.63 14.56 -2.99
N PRO A 18 -8.79 15.05 -4.24
CA PRO A 18 -7.78 15.26 -5.31
C PRO A 18 -6.54 16.13 -4.97
N TYR A 19 -6.46 16.66 -3.76
CA TYR A 19 -5.43 17.60 -3.34
C TYR A 19 -4.11 16.92 -2.93
N LEU A 20 -4.13 15.60 -2.66
CA LEU A 20 -2.92 14.80 -2.50
C LEU A 20 -2.49 14.12 -3.80
N THR A 21 -3.19 14.36 -4.92
CA THR A 21 -2.81 13.86 -6.23
C THR A 21 -1.75 14.76 -6.87
N VAL A 22 -0.68 14.17 -7.38
CA VAL A 22 0.25 14.84 -8.30
C VAL A 22 0.08 14.24 -9.68
N ARG A 23 -0.32 15.05 -10.66
CA ARG A 23 -0.35 14.64 -12.07
C ARG A 23 1.07 14.57 -12.59
N LEU A 24 1.57 13.36 -12.83
CA LEU A 24 2.81 13.18 -13.56
C LEU A 24 2.50 13.00 -15.05
N PRO A 25 3.19 13.72 -15.97
CA PRO A 25 2.99 13.50 -17.40
C PRO A 25 3.32 12.06 -17.81
N GLY A 26 2.41 11.39 -18.52
CA GLY A 26 2.56 9.98 -18.92
C GLY A 26 2.30 8.97 -17.82
N HIS A 27 1.89 9.44 -16.64
CA HIS A 27 1.45 8.60 -15.53
C HIS A 27 0.29 9.31 -14.82
N GLU A 28 -0.82 9.48 -15.53
CA GLU A 28 -1.98 10.22 -15.05
C GLU A 28 -2.79 9.44 -13.98
N ASP A 29 -2.47 8.16 -13.78
CA ASP A 29 -3.17 7.19 -12.92
C ASP A 29 -2.57 6.99 -11.53
N GLY A 30 -1.40 7.54 -11.22
CA GLY A 30 -0.77 7.38 -9.91
C GLY A 30 -0.65 8.69 -9.12
N GLY A 31 0.33 8.76 -8.21
CA GLY A 31 0.66 9.98 -7.47
C GLY A 31 -0.42 10.37 -6.49
N THR A 32 -1.35 9.45 -6.27
CA THR A 32 -2.42 9.49 -5.30
C THR A 32 -1.94 8.76 -4.05
N ILE A 33 -2.48 9.16 -2.91
CA ILE A 33 -2.39 8.37 -1.69
C ILE A 33 -3.70 7.60 -1.61
N VAL A 34 -3.62 6.28 -1.46
CA VAL A 34 -4.80 5.42 -1.50
C VAL A 34 -4.88 4.63 -0.19
N PRO A 35 -6.02 4.70 0.53
CA PRO A 35 -6.29 3.80 1.64
C PRO A 35 -6.74 2.44 1.10
N PHE A 36 -6.41 1.38 1.84
CA PHE A 36 -6.85 0.01 1.60
C PHE A 36 -7.17 -0.67 2.94
N VAL A 37 -8.17 -1.56 2.96
CA VAL A 37 -8.58 -2.31 4.16
C VAL A 37 -8.29 -3.80 3.96
N TRP A 38 -7.68 -4.42 4.96
CA TRP A 38 -7.51 -5.87 5.06
C TRP A 38 -8.35 -6.40 6.22
N ASP A 39 -9.36 -7.20 5.89
CA ASP A 39 -10.24 -7.85 6.87
C ASP A 39 -9.63 -9.20 7.26
N VAL A 40 -9.01 -9.27 8.44
CA VAL A 40 -8.34 -10.49 8.90
C VAL A 40 -9.33 -11.63 9.13
N SER A 41 -10.58 -11.31 9.48
CA SER A 41 -11.59 -12.33 9.76
C SER A 41 -12.05 -13.04 8.48
N GLU A 42 -12.09 -12.31 7.36
CA GLU A 42 -12.48 -12.85 6.06
C GLU A 42 -11.28 -13.36 5.25
N GLN A 43 -10.13 -12.67 5.30
CA GLN A 43 -8.98 -12.88 4.41
C GLN A 43 -7.79 -13.56 5.10
N GLY A 44 -7.84 -13.73 6.43
CA GLY A 44 -6.77 -14.33 7.21
C GLY A 44 -5.49 -13.49 7.28
N GLU A 45 -4.40 -14.13 7.73
CA GLU A 45 -3.09 -13.46 7.91
C GLU A 45 -2.22 -13.45 6.64
N PHE A 46 -2.58 -14.19 5.59
CA PHE A 46 -1.78 -14.26 4.37
C PHE A 46 -2.05 -13.03 3.49
N ASN A 47 -1.26 -11.98 3.67
CA ASN A 47 -1.33 -10.76 2.88
C ASN A 47 0.03 -10.38 2.28
N ILE A 48 0.02 -9.47 1.29
CA ILE A 48 1.22 -9.05 0.58
C ILE A 48 2.28 -8.42 1.50
N ILE A 49 1.85 -7.74 2.58
CA ILE A 49 2.75 -7.10 3.54
C ILE A 49 3.50 -8.17 4.35
N ASN A 50 2.77 -9.17 4.85
CA ASN A 50 3.34 -10.32 5.57
C ASN A 50 4.27 -11.13 4.68
N LEU A 51 3.93 -11.31 3.39
CA LEU A 51 4.85 -11.91 2.42
C LEU A 51 6.14 -11.09 2.28
N CYS A 52 6.03 -9.77 2.13
CA CYS A 52 7.20 -8.91 2.00
C CYS A 52 8.06 -8.89 3.27
N LEU A 53 7.45 -8.92 4.46
CA LEU A 53 8.14 -9.01 5.74
C LEU A 53 8.90 -10.33 5.89
N ALA A 54 8.25 -11.46 5.59
CA ALA A 54 8.85 -12.79 5.67
C ALA A 54 10.07 -12.94 4.74
N ASN A 55 10.05 -12.29 3.58
CA ASN A 55 11.17 -12.26 2.65
C ASN A 55 12.20 -11.15 2.95
N GLY A 56 11.99 -10.38 4.01
CA GLY A 56 12.88 -9.30 4.43
C GLY A 56 12.94 -8.14 3.45
N TRP A 57 11.94 -7.97 2.57
CA TRP A 57 11.88 -6.89 1.58
C TRP A 57 11.47 -5.54 2.18
N LEU A 58 10.86 -5.56 3.37
CA LEU A 58 10.48 -4.37 4.09
C LEU A 58 11.45 -4.07 5.23
N GLN A 59 11.58 -2.79 5.53
CA GLN A 59 12.29 -2.27 6.68
C GLN A 59 11.31 -1.41 7.50
N PHE A 60 11.21 -1.70 8.79
CA PHE A 60 10.53 -0.82 9.74
C PHE A 60 11.20 0.55 9.76
N THR A 61 10.39 1.60 9.82
CA THR A 61 10.86 2.97 9.94
C THR A 61 9.88 3.75 10.80
N ASP A 62 10.31 4.90 11.32
CA ASP A 62 9.43 5.78 12.06
C ASP A 62 8.40 6.43 11.13
N VAL A 63 7.16 6.55 11.60
CA VAL A 63 6.07 7.13 10.80
C VAL A 63 6.40 8.58 10.41
N ASP A 64 7.05 9.33 11.30
CA ASP A 64 7.52 10.71 11.06
C ASP A 64 8.48 10.80 9.87
N ILE A 65 9.31 9.77 9.66
CA ILE A 65 10.22 9.70 8.51
C ILE A 65 9.41 9.52 7.21
N ILE A 66 8.38 8.67 7.22
CA ILE A 66 7.52 8.48 6.05
C ILE A 66 6.77 9.77 5.70
N ILE A 67 6.19 10.45 6.69
CA ILE A 67 5.46 11.70 6.48
C ILE A 67 6.38 12.75 5.88
N LYS A 68 7.57 12.92 6.46
CA LYS A 68 8.56 13.85 5.96
C LYS A 68 8.92 13.53 4.50
N SER A 69 9.15 12.25 4.19
CA SER A 69 9.42 11.81 2.81
C SER A 69 8.25 12.13 1.85
N TRP A 70 7.00 11.94 2.29
CA TRP A 70 5.81 12.27 1.49
C TRP A 70 5.60 13.78 1.29
N GLN A 71 6.01 14.60 2.26
CA GLN A 71 5.99 16.07 2.20
C GLN A 71 7.11 16.63 1.31
N GLU A 72 8.31 16.05 1.42
CA GLU A 72 9.49 16.45 0.65
C GLU A 72 9.41 16.01 -0.81
N LEU A 73 8.56 15.02 -1.11
CA LEU A 73 8.33 14.51 -2.46
C LEU A 73 9.65 14.07 -3.09
N GLU A 74 10.46 13.29 -2.36
CA GLU A 74 11.79 12.83 -2.83
C GLU A 74 11.74 12.19 -4.24
N TYR A 75 10.59 11.61 -4.63
CA TYR A 75 10.39 11.05 -5.95
C TYR A 75 10.31 12.09 -7.09
N LEU A 76 10.00 13.36 -6.81
CA LEU A 76 9.97 14.42 -7.83
C LEU A 76 11.36 14.75 -8.38
N GLU A 77 12.43 14.40 -7.68
CA GLU A 77 13.80 14.51 -8.21
C GLU A 77 13.98 13.76 -9.54
N PHE A 78 13.18 12.72 -9.76
CA PHE A 78 13.17 11.92 -10.99
C PHE A 78 12.27 12.50 -12.10
N PHE A 79 11.49 13.54 -11.79
CA PHE A 79 10.55 14.19 -12.73
C PHE A 79 10.81 15.71 -12.80
N PRO A 80 11.96 16.14 -13.35
CA PRO A 80 12.41 17.54 -13.31
C PRO A 80 11.49 18.54 -14.02
N LYS A 81 10.53 18.06 -14.82
CA LYS A 81 9.52 18.89 -15.49
C LYS A 81 8.34 19.27 -14.58
N ILE A 82 8.24 18.66 -13.40
CA ILE A 82 7.17 18.88 -12.45
C ILE A 82 7.68 19.83 -11.37
N ASN A 83 7.06 21.01 -11.30
CA ASN A 83 7.36 21.99 -10.28
C ASN A 83 6.07 22.44 -9.62
N LEU A 84 5.85 22.00 -8.38
CA LEU A 84 4.75 22.48 -7.57
C LEU A 84 5.06 23.89 -7.08
N SER A 85 4.11 24.81 -7.25
CA SER A 85 4.16 26.13 -6.65
C SER A 85 4.23 26.05 -5.12
N LEU A 86 4.72 27.11 -4.49
CA LEU A 86 4.77 27.20 -3.02
C LEU A 86 3.37 27.02 -2.40
N LEU A 87 2.33 27.54 -3.07
CA LEU A 87 0.94 27.38 -2.62
C LEU A 87 0.50 25.91 -2.65
N GLU A 88 0.76 25.19 -3.74
CA GLU A 88 0.43 23.77 -3.86
C GLU A 88 1.17 22.92 -2.82
N LYS A 89 2.46 23.20 -2.60
CA LYS A 89 3.27 22.54 -1.55
C LYS A 89 2.66 22.76 -0.16
N ASN A 90 2.28 23.99 0.17
CA ASN A 90 1.69 24.31 1.47
C ASN A 90 0.33 23.63 1.68
N ILE A 91 -0.56 23.68 0.67
CA ILE A 91 -1.87 23.00 0.71
C ILE A 91 -1.68 21.49 0.94
N ARG A 92 -0.75 20.88 0.21
CA ARG A 92 -0.43 19.46 0.34
C ARG A 92 0.12 19.12 1.73
N ASN A 93 1.08 19.89 2.23
CA ASN A 93 1.69 19.65 3.55
C ASN A 93 0.65 19.73 4.67
N ASN A 94 -0.26 20.71 4.62
CA ASN A 94 -1.36 20.83 5.57
C ASN A 94 -2.29 19.61 5.53
N LYS A 95 -2.57 19.07 4.34
CA LYS A 95 -3.39 17.86 4.17
C LYS A 95 -2.70 16.60 4.63
N LEU A 96 -1.39 16.46 4.39
CA LEU A 96 -0.60 15.35 4.92
C LEU A 96 -0.57 15.38 6.45
N ALA A 97 -0.44 16.56 7.05
CA ALA A 97 -0.53 16.72 8.49
C ALA A 97 -1.92 16.33 9.03
N ALA A 98 -3.00 16.77 8.38
CA ALA A 98 -4.36 16.39 8.76
C ALA A 98 -4.63 14.88 8.60
N LEU A 99 -4.15 14.28 7.51
CA LEU A 99 -4.22 12.84 7.29
C LEU A 99 -3.51 12.11 8.43
N PHE A 100 -2.29 12.50 8.77
CA PHE A 100 -1.55 11.81 9.82
C PHE A 100 -2.17 11.95 11.20
N GLN A 101 -2.63 13.15 11.54
CA GLN A 101 -3.38 13.37 12.78
C GLN A 101 -4.62 12.47 12.83
N PHE A 102 -5.31 12.31 11.71
CA PHE A 102 -6.46 11.40 11.61
C PHE A 102 -6.04 9.94 11.88
N LEU A 103 -4.91 9.47 11.32
CA LEU A 103 -4.41 8.11 11.59
C LEU A 103 -4.07 7.89 13.06
N GLN A 104 -3.31 8.81 13.66
CA GLN A 104 -2.93 8.72 15.07
C GLN A 104 -4.13 8.72 16.02
N THR A 105 -5.23 9.35 15.61
CA THR A 105 -6.44 9.45 16.43
C THR A 105 -7.35 8.23 16.27
N ASN A 106 -7.41 7.62 15.09
CA ASN A 106 -8.42 6.62 14.76
C ASN A 106 -7.86 5.19 14.61
N LEU A 107 -6.54 5.01 14.60
CA LEU A 107 -5.90 3.70 14.44
C LEU A 107 -4.99 3.39 15.63
N GLN A 108 -4.99 2.11 16.01
CA GLN A 108 -4.10 1.51 16.98
C GLN A 108 -2.92 0.85 16.25
N GLU A 109 -1.84 0.52 16.97
CA GLU A 109 -0.71 -0.25 16.41
C GLU A 109 -0.19 0.33 15.08
N LEU A 110 0.00 1.65 15.04
CA LEU A 110 0.51 2.31 13.83
C LEU A 110 1.94 1.84 13.56
N GLU A 111 2.13 1.23 12.39
CA GLU A 111 3.41 0.78 11.90
C GLU A 111 3.70 1.38 10.53
N SER A 112 4.99 1.47 10.21
CA SER A 112 5.42 2.20 9.04
C SER A 112 6.61 1.47 8.41
N PHE A 113 6.52 1.30 7.10
CA PHE A 113 7.42 0.47 6.34
C PHE A 113 7.94 1.18 5.11
N ARG A 114 9.19 0.87 4.77
CA ARG A 114 9.78 1.18 3.47
C ARG A 114 10.31 -0.10 2.83
N PHE A 115 10.24 -0.18 1.50
CA PHE A 115 10.93 -1.24 0.80
C PHE A 115 12.45 -1.06 0.89
N LYS A 116 13.19 -2.14 1.10
CA LYS A 116 14.66 -2.12 1.06
C LYS A 116 15.10 -1.85 -0.38
N LYS A 117 15.70 -0.68 -0.59
CA LYS A 117 16.09 -0.14 -1.90
C LYS A 117 17.15 -1.02 -2.55
N VAL A 118 17.05 -1.19 -3.87
CA VAL A 118 18.25 -1.42 -4.70
C VAL A 118 18.48 -0.25 -5.68
N TYR A 119 17.46 0.36 -6.33
CA TYR A 119 17.74 1.44 -7.33
C TYR A 119 16.72 2.58 -7.58
N TYR A 120 15.56 2.69 -6.91
CA TYR A 120 14.52 3.70 -7.22
C TYR A 120 13.88 4.30 -5.96
N PRO A 121 13.19 5.47 -5.99
CA PRO A 121 12.56 6.03 -4.80
C PRO A 121 11.75 4.94 -4.08
N THR A 122 12.09 4.70 -2.82
CA THR A 122 11.53 3.60 -2.06
C THR A 122 10.08 3.88 -1.77
N SER A 123 9.20 3.04 -2.27
CA SER A 123 7.81 3.01 -1.81
C SER A 123 7.80 2.84 -0.30
N SER A 124 6.93 3.61 0.35
CA SER A 124 6.73 3.58 1.78
C SER A 124 5.25 3.65 2.08
N PHE A 125 4.83 3.04 3.19
CA PHE A 125 3.43 2.95 3.57
C PHE A 125 3.28 2.88 5.08
N VAL A 126 2.12 3.30 5.55
CA VAL A 126 1.70 3.25 6.95
C VAL A 126 0.57 2.27 7.05
N ILE A 127 0.59 1.42 8.07
CA ILE A 127 -0.55 0.59 8.45
C ILE A 127 -0.99 0.93 9.86
N GLY A 128 -2.25 0.67 10.17
CA GLY A 128 -2.76 0.72 11.52
C GLY A 128 -3.99 -0.16 11.66
N ARG A 129 -4.28 -0.55 12.89
CA ARG A 129 -5.36 -1.46 13.23
C ARG A 129 -6.57 -0.67 13.75
N THR A 130 -7.77 -1.02 13.30
CA THR A 130 -9.01 -0.47 13.86
C THR A 130 -9.34 -1.15 15.18
N GLU A 131 -10.23 -0.57 15.99
CA GLU A 131 -10.72 -1.20 17.24
C GLU A 131 -11.38 -2.56 16.98
N GLU A 132 -11.98 -2.73 15.79
CA GLU A 132 -12.61 -3.96 15.32
C GLU A 132 -11.59 -5.03 14.87
N GLY A 133 -10.30 -4.68 14.86
CA GLY A 133 -9.20 -5.58 14.55
C GLY A 133 -8.80 -5.65 13.07
N ASN A 134 -9.43 -4.87 12.20
CA ASN A 134 -9.08 -4.77 10.78
C ASN A 134 -7.84 -3.92 10.58
N TRP A 135 -7.06 -4.21 9.53
CA TRP A 135 -5.90 -3.40 9.18
C TRP A 135 -6.24 -2.43 8.07
N ILE A 136 -5.86 -1.16 8.25
CA ILE A 136 -5.92 -0.14 7.23
C ILE A 136 -4.50 0.20 6.80
N CYS A 137 -4.23 0.11 5.51
CA CYS A 137 -2.98 0.51 4.87
C CYS A 137 -3.18 1.80 4.10
N ILE A 138 -2.18 2.68 4.15
CA ILE A 138 -2.13 3.93 3.40
C ILE A 138 -0.78 4.02 2.73
N CYS A 139 -0.80 4.15 1.42
CA CYS A 139 0.42 4.23 0.62
C CYS A 139 0.24 5.23 -0.53
N PRO A 140 1.30 5.93 -0.94
CA PRO A 140 1.34 6.57 -2.25
C PRO A 140 1.42 5.47 -3.30
N THR A 141 0.63 5.60 -4.37
CA THR A 141 0.83 4.80 -5.57
C THR A 141 2.18 5.19 -6.17
N VAL A 142 3.13 4.25 -6.22
CA VAL A 142 4.48 4.53 -6.73
C VAL A 142 4.53 4.31 -8.23
N TYR A 143 5.05 5.32 -8.91
CA TYR A 143 5.16 5.37 -10.35
C TYR A 143 6.47 4.77 -10.83
N THR A 144 6.36 3.66 -11.51
CA THR A 144 7.09 3.48 -12.77
C THR A 144 6.21 2.60 -13.63
N GLU A 145 6.01 2.94 -14.90
CA GLU A 145 5.62 1.92 -15.87
C GLU A 145 6.73 0.87 -15.78
N THR A 146 6.42 -0.26 -15.16
CA THR A 146 7.36 -1.36 -15.19
C THR A 146 7.39 -1.79 -16.65
N GLY A 147 8.48 -1.46 -17.36
CA GLY A 147 8.78 -2.04 -18.67
C GLY A 147 9.02 -3.55 -18.61
N ILE A 148 8.50 -4.23 -17.57
CA ILE A 148 8.41 -5.65 -17.44
C ILE A 148 7.51 -6.09 -18.61
N PRO A 149 8.09 -6.77 -19.62
CA PRO A 149 7.31 -7.27 -20.74
C PRO A 149 6.14 -8.08 -20.21
N GLN A 150 4.98 -7.96 -20.84
CA GLN A 150 3.81 -8.73 -20.40
C GLN A 150 4.09 -10.23 -20.35
N GLU A 151 5.03 -10.73 -21.14
CA GLU A 151 5.53 -12.10 -21.09
C GLU A 151 6.10 -12.53 -19.72
N LEU A 152 6.63 -11.59 -18.91
CA LEU A 152 7.15 -11.84 -17.57
C LEU A 152 6.08 -11.72 -16.47
N ILE A 153 4.96 -11.04 -16.76
CA ILE A 153 3.83 -10.85 -15.82
C ILE A 153 2.70 -11.83 -16.13
N SER A 154 2.57 -12.21 -17.41
CA SER A 154 1.60 -13.15 -17.93
C SER A 154 1.87 -14.50 -17.30
N ARG A 155 1.04 -14.80 -16.29
CA ARG A 155 0.97 -16.13 -15.73
C ARG A 155 0.13 -16.95 -16.70
N SER A 156 0.78 -17.79 -17.51
CA SER A 156 0.07 -18.92 -18.11
C SER A 156 -0.55 -19.71 -16.96
N SER A 157 -1.82 -20.10 -17.09
CA SER A 157 -2.44 -21.02 -16.13
C SER A 157 -1.52 -22.23 -15.97
N LEU A 158 -0.98 -22.40 -14.77
CA LEU A 158 -0.26 -23.62 -14.44
C LEU A 158 -1.32 -24.70 -14.34
N SER A 159 -1.57 -25.43 -15.44
CA SER A 159 -2.31 -26.69 -15.40
C SER A 159 -1.45 -27.76 -14.74
N ARG A 160 -0.95 -27.49 -13.52
CA ARG A 160 -0.43 -28.55 -12.68
C ARG A 160 -1.64 -29.15 -12.01
N SER A 161 -2.04 -30.33 -12.47
CA SER A 161 -2.92 -31.18 -11.69
C SER A 161 -2.20 -31.46 -10.37
N THR A 162 -2.55 -30.74 -9.31
CA THR A 162 -2.05 -31.02 -7.98
C THR A 162 -2.60 -32.39 -7.61
N SER A 163 -1.76 -33.45 -7.68
CA SER A 163 -2.20 -34.76 -7.20
C SER A 163 -2.39 -34.63 -5.68
N SER A 164 -3.65 -34.62 -5.25
CA SER A 164 -4.05 -34.53 -3.84
C SER A 164 -3.48 -35.65 -2.96
N GLN A 165 -2.83 -36.66 -3.56
CA GLN A 165 -2.26 -37.82 -2.89
C GLN A 165 -0.90 -37.57 -2.19
N LEU A 166 -0.24 -36.43 -2.39
CA LEU A 166 1.12 -36.18 -1.87
C LEU A 166 1.21 -35.19 -0.70
N TYR A 167 0.13 -34.48 -0.35
CA TYR A 167 0.18 -33.38 0.61
C TYR A 167 -0.73 -33.63 1.82
N GLY A 168 -0.26 -33.23 3.00
CA GLY A 168 -1.07 -33.25 4.21
C GLY A 168 -2.20 -32.21 4.17
N GLN A 169 -3.24 -32.43 4.99
CA GLN A 169 -4.47 -31.62 5.01
C GLN A 169 -4.20 -30.11 5.13
N ASN A 170 -3.20 -29.71 5.93
CA ASN A 170 -2.85 -28.30 6.13
C ASN A 170 -2.28 -27.66 4.86
N THR A 171 -1.47 -28.40 4.11
CA THR A 171 -0.90 -27.92 2.84
C THR A 171 -1.97 -27.82 1.76
N LEU A 172 -2.92 -28.76 1.73
CA LEU A 172 -4.07 -28.71 0.82
C LEU A 172 -4.95 -27.50 1.11
N ASN A 173 -5.24 -27.21 2.38
CA ASN A 173 -6.00 -26.02 2.77
C ASN A 173 -5.29 -24.73 2.34
N PHE A 174 -3.98 -24.64 2.54
CA PHE A 174 -3.20 -23.47 2.14
C PHE A 174 -3.16 -23.28 0.61
N ILE A 175 -3.00 -24.37 -0.15
CA ILE A 175 -3.07 -24.32 -1.62
C ILE A 175 -4.44 -23.82 -2.08
N SER A 176 -5.53 -24.32 -1.49
CA SER A 176 -6.88 -23.88 -1.85
C SER A 176 -7.14 -22.40 -1.57
N GLN A 177 -6.55 -21.86 -0.49
CA GLN A 177 -6.63 -20.44 -0.16
C GLN A 177 -5.86 -19.59 -1.17
N ILE A 178 -4.68 -20.05 -1.63
CA ILE A 178 -3.91 -19.37 -2.67
C ILE A 178 -4.64 -19.42 -4.01
N GLU A 179 -5.20 -20.57 -4.39
CA GLU A 179 -5.94 -20.73 -5.65
C GLU A 179 -7.12 -19.75 -5.73
N ALA A 180 -7.88 -19.60 -4.64
CA ALA A 180 -9.00 -18.65 -4.55
C ALA A 180 -8.60 -17.17 -4.71
N ILE A 181 -7.35 -16.81 -4.41
CA ILE A 181 -6.81 -15.44 -4.62
C ILE A 181 -6.40 -15.23 -6.09
N THR A 182 -6.09 -16.30 -6.81
CA THR A 182 -5.54 -16.25 -8.18
C THR A 182 -6.53 -16.54 -9.30
N SER A 183 -7.74 -17.00 -8.98
CA SER A 183 -8.87 -17.24 -9.89
C SER A 183 -9.78 -16.02 -10.00
#